data_AF-A0A2E8SEN0-F1
#
_entry.id   AF-A0A2E8SEN0-F1
#
_cell.length_a   1.000
_cell.length_b   1.000
_cell.length_c   1.000
_cell.angle_alpha   90.00
_cell.angle_beta   90.00
_cell.angle_gamma   90.00
#
_symmetry.space_group_name_H-M   'P 1'
#
loop_
_entity.id
_entity.type
_entity.pdbx_description
1 polymer ?
#
loop_
_entity_poly.entity_id
_entity_poly.type
_entity_poly.pdbx_seq_one_letter_code
_entity_poly.pdbx_strand_id
1 'polypeptide(L)'
;MNNIKLILALFITTALVVSCDEEDYRDAYTGGEVIYFENSTANFFVKSNTSTVDIKVISTFKSSNDRTFEVEIDSENSTSSGDASLANNSFTIPANSYEGTITLNGNFDNAVEDGTELVLKLKTGASAVDNMSPTGTTITVNVYKLCESNLAGEYVMTTVFGYHDFLPDFNPSIISVELVALTENTYEIVGDFTGGLWGDLYASAYGTSARSVSISDICNNISWDQEASDQFGGNIVYGDSASYYDPATGNIIISWTCTGYGETGVSTYTPKN
;
A
#
# COMPACT_ATOMS: atom_id res chain seq x y z
N MET A 1 -69.86 14.92 -15.67
CA MET A 1 -68.62 15.29 -14.96
C MET A 1 -68.10 14.04 -14.25
N ASN A 2 -67.30 13.22 -14.93
CA ASN A 2 -67.00 11.83 -14.55
C ASN A 2 -65.58 11.57 -14.02
N ASN A 3 -64.75 12.59 -13.76
CA ASN A 3 -63.30 12.37 -13.65
C ASN A 3 -62.67 12.82 -12.32
N ILE A 4 -63.41 12.79 -11.20
CA ILE A 4 -62.86 13.23 -9.88
C ILE A 4 -62.76 12.10 -8.84
N LYS A 5 -63.47 10.98 -9.02
CA LYS A 5 -63.44 9.87 -8.04
C LYS A 5 -62.29 8.87 -8.25
N LEU A 6 -61.60 8.92 -9.40
CA LEU A 6 -60.54 7.97 -9.72
C LEU A 6 -59.15 8.40 -9.22
N ILE A 7 -58.95 9.68 -8.90
CA ILE A 7 -57.65 10.23 -8.49
C ILE A 7 -57.42 10.08 -6.98
N LEU A 8 -58.49 10.02 -6.17
CA LEU A 8 -58.38 9.87 -4.72
C LEU A 8 -58.15 8.41 -4.27
N ALA A 9 -58.45 7.43 -5.12
CA ALA A 9 -58.22 6.00 -4.84
C ALA A 9 -56.80 5.54 -5.22
N LEU A 10 -56.05 6.33 -6.00
CA LEU A 10 -54.69 5.99 -6.46
C LEU A 10 -53.60 6.56 -5.55
N PHE A 11 -53.94 7.45 -4.62
CA PHE A 11 -52.99 8.13 -3.73
C PHE A 11 -52.81 7.45 -2.36
N ILE A 12 -53.52 6.35 -2.08
CA ILE A 12 -53.50 5.66 -0.78
C ILE A 12 -52.67 4.36 -0.83
N THR A 13 -52.30 3.88 -2.01
CA THR A 13 -51.57 2.60 -2.17
C THR A 13 -50.04 2.73 -2.19
N THR A 14 -49.48 3.95 -2.18
CA THR A 14 -48.02 4.17 -2.18
C THR A 14 -47.41 4.44 -0.80
N ALA A 15 -48.20 4.43 0.27
CA ALA A 15 -47.72 4.63 1.64
C ALA A 15 -47.29 3.33 2.37
N LEU A 16 -47.24 2.19 1.67
CA LEU A 16 -46.71 0.93 2.18
C LEU A 16 -45.30 0.68 1.62
N VAL A 17 -44.43 1.68 1.69
CA VAL A 17 -42.99 1.40 1.75
C VAL A 17 -42.74 0.82 3.14
N VAL A 18 -42.77 -0.50 3.20
CA VAL A 18 -42.21 -1.29 4.30
C VAL A 18 -40.81 -0.74 4.53
N SER A 19 -40.60 -0.09 5.68
CA SER A 19 -39.27 0.03 6.26
C SER A 19 -38.81 -1.40 6.48
N CYS A 20 -37.97 -1.92 5.57
CA CYS A 20 -37.05 -2.97 5.98
C CYS A 20 -36.11 -2.29 6.97
N ASP A 21 -36.53 -2.20 8.22
CA ASP A 21 -35.56 -2.23 9.29
C ASP A 21 -34.82 -3.55 9.08
N GLU A 22 -33.50 -3.53 8.93
CA GLU A 22 -32.71 -4.75 9.02
C GLU A 22 -32.96 -5.30 10.42
N GLU A 23 -33.96 -6.18 10.53
CA GLU A 23 -34.22 -6.91 11.77
C GLU A 23 -32.93 -7.67 12.07
N ASP A 24 -32.22 -7.23 13.10
CA ASP A 24 -31.05 -7.92 13.61
C ASP A 24 -31.52 -9.26 14.20
N TYR A 25 -31.60 -10.28 13.32
CA TYR A 25 -32.04 -11.63 13.67
C TYR A 25 -31.12 -12.33 14.67
N ARG A 26 -30.05 -11.68 15.15
CA ARG A 26 -29.17 -12.19 16.20
C ARG A 26 -29.91 -12.49 17.49
N ASP A 27 -30.97 -11.72 17.79
CA ASP A 27 -31.84 -11.96 18.96
C ASP A 27 -32.81 -13.16 18.76
N ALA A 28 -32.95 -13.69 17.55
CA ALA A 28 -33.80 -14.85 17.26
C ALA A 28 -33.11 -16.20 17.56
N TYR A 29 -31.79 -16.19 17.81
CA TYR A 29 -31.04 -17.38 18.15
C TYR A 29 -31.26 -17.76 19.62
N THR A 30 -31.83 -18.95 19.84
CA THR A 30 -32.17 -19.45 21.19
C THR A 30 -31.21 -20.55 21.70
N GLY A 31 -30.11 -20.78 20.99
CA GLY A 31 -29.06 -21.73 21.40
C GLY A 31 -28.11 -21.16 22.45
N GLY A 32 -27.11 -21.96 22.85
CA GLY A 32 -26.06 -21.50 23.76
C GLY A 32 -25.17 -20.42 23.13
N GLU A 33 -24.52 -19.57 23.94
CA GLU A 33 -23.60 -18.54 23.45
C GLU A 33 -22.58 -19.14 22.48
N VAL A 34 -22.47 -18.65 21.25
CA VAL A 34 -21.44 -19.07 20.28
C VAL A 34 -20.59 -17.86 19.93
N ILE A 35 -19.27 -18.07 19.89
CA ILE A 35 -18.29 -17.05 19.50
C ILE A 35 -17.57 -17.46 18.23
N TYR A 36 -17.40 -16.52 17.30
CA TYR A 36 -16.79 -16.75 15.99
C TYR A 36 -16.25 -15.44 15.39
N PHE A 37 -15.27 -15.54 14.50
CA PHE A 37 -14.81 -14.39 13.71
C PHE A 37 -15.91 -13.92 12.75
N GLU A 38 -16.07 -12.60 12.60
CA GLU A 38 -17.08 -12.04 11.68
C GLU A 38 -16.84 -12.48 10.23
N ASN A 39 -15.56 -12.58 9.84
CA ASN A 39 -15.13 -12.97 8.51
C ASN A 39 -14.13 -14.13 8.59
N SER A 40 -14.00 -14.91 7.52
CA SER A 40 -12.98 -15.96 7.39
C SER A 40 -11.63 -15.43 6.91
N THR A 41 -11.59 -14.22 6.35
CA THR A 41 -10.37 -13.56 5.89
C THR A 41 -10.37 -12.07 6.21
N ALA A 42 -9.18 -11.48 6.35
CA ALA A 42 -8.96 -10.05 6.45
C ALA A 42 -7.67 -9.66 5.74
N ASN A 43 -7.55 -8.40 5.31
CA ASN A 43 -6.31 -7.85 4.76
C ASN A 43 -5.71 -6.84 5.72
N PHE A 44 -4.38 -6.89 5.89
CA PHE A 44 -3.63 -5.97 6.71
C PHE A 44 -2.47 -5.37 5.92
N PHE A 45 -2.51 -4.07 5.69
CA PHE A 45 -1.45 -3.32 5.02
C PHE A 45 -0.54 -2.68 6.06
N VAL A 46 0.68 -3.22 6.17
CA VAL A 46 1.71 -2.74 7.09
C VAL A 46 2.47 -1.62 6.42
N LYS A 47 2.33 -0.41 6.96
CA LYS A 47 3.05 0.79 6.52
C LYS A 47 4.35 0.95 7.32
N SER A 48 5.24 1.81 6.84
CA SER A 48 6.52 2.12 7.51
C SER A 48 6.32 2.86 8.84
N ASN A 49 5.17 3.51 9.04
CA ASN A 49 4.73 4.00 10.34
C ASN A 49 3.96 2.93 11.12
N THR A 50 3.72 3.17 12.41
CA THR A 50 2.96 2.25 13.27
C THR A 50 1.61 1.90 12.62
N SER A 51 1.42 0.61 12.30
CA SER A 51 0.22 0.10 11.64
C SER A 51 -0.49 -0.89 12.54
N THR A 52 -1.80 -0.75 12.67
CA THR A 52 -2.66 -1.68 13.41
C THR A 52 -3.87 -2.07 12.58
N VAL A 53 -4.38 -3.29 12.78
CA VAL A 53 -5.66 -3.74 12.24
C VAL A 53 -6.49 -4.39 13.33
N ASP A 54 -7.78 -4.13 13.30
CA ASP A 54 -8.75 -4.66 14.23
C ASP A 54 -9.56 -5.79 13.57
N ILE A 55 -9.49 -6.97 14.17
CA ILE A 55 -10.22 -8.17 13.77
C ILE A 55 -11.43 -8.32 14.66
N LYS A 56 -12.61 -8.33 14.06
CA LYS A 56 -13.89 -8.43 14.77
C LYS A 56 -14.24 -9.86 15.11
N VAL A 57 -14.70 -10.05 16.34
CA VAL A 57 -15.26 -11.29 16.85
C VAL A 57 -16.68 -11.05 17.32
N ILE A 58 -17.57 -11.96 16.95
CA ILE A 58 -19.01 -11.88 17.23
C ILE A 58 -19.39 -12.97 18.23
N SER A 59 -20.25 -12.58 19.18
CA SER A 59 -21.01 -13.47 20.05
C SER A 59 -22.46 -13.48 19.62
N THR A 60 -23.13 -14.64 19.70
CA THR A 60 -24.59 -14.74 19.49
C THR A 60 -25.42 -14.28 20.69
N PHE A 61 -24.77 -13.89 21.81
CA PHE A 61 -25.44 -13.53 23.05
C PHE A 61 -24.85 -12.24 23.67
N LYS A 62 -25.71 -11.39 24.24
CA LYS A 62 -25.33 -10.22 25.04
C LYS A 62 -25.30 -10.58 26.53
N SER A 63 -24.13 -10.45 27.14
CA SER A 63 -23.95 -10.58 28.60
C SER A 63 -24.07 -9.22 29.28
N SER A 64 -24.59 -9.16 30.51
CA SER A 64 -24.57 -7.94 31.34
C SER A 64 -23.20 -7.62 31.95
N ASN A 65 -22.22 -8.51 31.78
CA ASN A 65 -20.84 -8.35 32.22
C ASN A 65 -19.87 -8.46 31.03
N ASP A 66 -18.71 -7.82 31.15
CA ASP A 66 -17.59 -7.99 30.23
C ASP A 66 -17.14 -9.47 30.22
N ARG A 67 -16.84 -9.97 29.02
CA ARG A 67 -16.36 -11.33 28.82
C ARG A 67 -15.01 -11.28 28.12
N THR A 68 -14.00 -11.90 28.70
CA THR A 68 -12.64 -11.93 28.13
C THR A 68 -12.35 -13.31 27.57
N PHE A 69 -11.75 -13.34 26.39
CA PHE A 69 -11.45 -14.54 25.63
C PHE A 69 -9.99 -14.53 25.18
N GLU A 70 -9.40 -15.70 25.02
CA GLU A 70 -8.02 -15.85 24.54
C GLU A 70 -7.97 -16.08 23.03
N VAL A 71 -6.91 -15.56 22.41
CA VAL A 71 -6.58 -15.76 21.01
C VAL A 71 -5.09 -16.08 20.90
N GLU A 72 -4.75 -16.92 19.92
CA GLU A 72 -3.38 -17.23 19.57
C GLU A 72 -3.15 -17.16 18.06
N ILE A 73 -1.88 -17.03 17.69
CA ILE A 73 -1.42 -17.21 16.32
C ILE A 73 -1.18 -18.71 16.10
N ASP A 74 -1.80 -19.28 15.07
CA ASP A 74 -1.56 -20.65 14.64
C ASP A 74 -0.33 -20.70 13.74
N SER A 75 0.85 -20.81 14.35
CA SER A 75 2.13 -20.78 13.63
C SER A 75 2.33 -21.96 12.66
N GLU A 76 1.62 -23.07 12.84
CA GLU A 76 1.71 -24.24 11.95
C GLU A 76 0.99 -23.98 10.62
N ASN A 77 -0.06 -23.17 10.65
CA ASN A 77 -0.88 -22.82 9.48
C ASN A 77 -0.58 -21.41 8.94
N SER A 78 0.34 -20.67 9.58
CA SER A 78 0.76 -19.34 9.12
C SER A 78 2.02 -19.42 8.26
N THR A 79 2.08 -18.61 7.22
CA THR A 79 3.33 -18.31 6.49
C THR A 79 4.01 -17.04 7.01
N SER A 80 3.25 -16.20 7.74
CA SER A 80 3.77 -15.07 8.50
C SER A 80 4.88 -15.50 9.47
N SER A 81 5.99 -14.75 9.44
CA SER A 81 7.16 -14.98 10.30
C SER A 81 7.55 -13.72 11.08
N GLY A 82 6.54 -13.01 11.60
CA GLY A 82 6.73 -11.84 12.47
C GLY A 82 6.58 -10.49 11.78
N ASP A 83 5.90 -10.45 10.63
CA ASP A 83 5.39 -9.24 9.96
C ASP A 83 4.12 -8.68 10.61
N ALA A 84 3.44 -9.47 11.43
CA ALA A 84 2.38 -9.03 12.33
C ALA A 84 2.41 -9.80 13.66
N SER A 85 1.86 -9.19 14.70
CA SER A 85 1.80 -9.75 16.06
C SER A 85 0.52 -9.35 16.77
N LEU A 86 0.05 -10.18 17.70
CA LEU A 86 -1.07 -9.82 18.59
C LEU A 86 -0.65 -8.69 19.53
N ALA A 87 -1.46 -7.64 19.62
CA ALA A 87 -1.28 -6.60 20.64
C ALA A 87 -1.46 -7.18 22.05
N ASN A 88 -2.41 -8.11 22.19
CA ASN A 88 -2.65 -8.90 23.39
C ASN A 88 -3.13 -10.30 22.99
N ASN A 89 -2.80 -11.32 23.79
CA ASN A 89 -3.30 -12.69 23.58
C ASN A 89 -4.73 -12.90 24.12
N SER A 90 -5.43 -11.81 24.42
CA SER A 90 -6.81 -11.81 24.88
C SER A 90 -7.55 -10.60 24.37
N PHE A 91 -8.86 -10.74 24.18
CA PHE A 91 -9.78 -9.67 23.83
C PHE A 91 -11.03 -9.72 24.69
N THR A 92 -11.73 -8.59 24.78
CA THR A 92 -12.94 -8.46 25.59
C THR A 92 -14.14 -8.16 24.69
N ILE A 93 -15.24 -8.88 24.91
CA ILE A 93 -16.57 -8.48 24.46
C ILE A 93 -17.22 -7.72 25.63
N PRO A 94 -17.44 -6.41 25.52
CA PRO A 94 -17.99 -5.61 26.62
C PRO A 94 -19.41 -6.03 27.01
N ALA A 95 -19.83 -5.65 28.22
CA ALA A 95 -21.19 -5.77 28.68
C ALA A 95 -22.18 -5.14 27.68
N ASN A 96 -23.27 -5.84 27.42
CA ASN A 96 -24.34 -5.49 26.49
C ASN A 96 -23.89 -5.34 25.02
N SER A 97 -22.72 -5.88 24.66
CA SER A 97 -22.22 -5.95 23.28
C SER A 97 -22.26 -7.38 22.73
N TYR A 98 -22.46 -7.48 21.41
CA TYR A 98 -22.22 -8.71 20.63
C TYR A 98 -20.78 -8.78 20.11
N GLU A 99 -20.04 -7.67 20.14
CA GLU A 99 -18.79 -7.53 19.41
C GLU A 99 -17.61 -7.30 20.35
N GLY A 100 -16.50 -7.95 20.04
CA GLY A 100 -15.18 -7.69 20.60
C GLY A 100 -14.14 -7.58 19.49
N THR A 101 -12.97 -7.05 19.85
CA THR A 101 -11.93 -6.70 18.88
C THR A 101 -10.59 -7.26 19.30
N ILE A 102 -9.91 -7.90 18.35
CA ILE A 102 -8.52 -8.34 18.47
C ILE A 102 -7.67 -7.39 17.63
N THR A 103 -6.70 -6.73 18.25
CA THR A 103 -5.80 -5.82 17.53
C THR A 103 -4.50 -6.54 17.18
N LEU A 104 -4.10 -6.45 15.92
CA LEU A 104 -2.77 -6.83 15.44
C LEU A 104 -1.90 -5.59 15.24
N ASN A 105 -0.61 -5.71 15.58
CA ASN A 105 0.42 -4.73 15.27
C ASN A 105 1.26 -5.23 14.10
N GLY A 106 1.49 -4.37 13.12
CA GLY A 106 2.34 -4.67 11.97
C GLY A 106 3.82 -4.38 12.25
N ASN A 107 4.70 -5.15 11.61
CA ASN A 107 6.13 -4.96 11.61
C ASN A 107 6.61 -4.79 10.15
N PHE A 108 6.87 -3.55 9.76
CA PHE A 108 7.20 -3.19 8.39
C PHE A 108 8.49 -3.84 7.88
N ASP A 109 9.48 -4.00 8.75
CA ASP A 109 10.79 -4.55 8.37
C ASP A 109 10.68 -6.03 7.99
N ASN A 110 9.74 -6.76 8.61
CA ASN A 110 9.50 -8.17 8.35
C ASN A 110 8.42 -8.41 7.29
N ALA A 111 7.54 -7.44 7.02
CA ALA A 111 6.53 -7.55 5.99
C ALA A 111 7.16 -7.59 4.58
N VAL A 112 6.48 -8.28 3.66
CA VAL A 112 6.89 -8.43 2.25
C VAL A 112 5.78 -7.96 1.30
N GLU A 113 6.13 -7.51 0.10
CA GLU A 113 5.19 -6.94 -0.87
C GLU A 113 4.19 -7.97 -1.40
N ASP A 114 4.65 -9.20 -1.68
CA ASP A 114 3.80 -10.33 -2.12
C ASP A 114 2.83 -10.82 -1.03
N GLY A 115 3.08 -10.38 0.21
CA GLY A 115 2.31 -10.70 1.41
C GLY A 115 2.58 -12.07 2.02
N THR A 116 2.08 -12.25 3.24
CA THR A 116 2.05 -13.54 3.95
C THR A 116 0.66 -13.79 4.54
N GLU A 117 0.45 -14.99 5.05
CA GLU A 117 -0.77 -15.41 5.73
C GLU A 117 -0.49 -15.59 7.23
N LEU A 118 -1.18 -14.81 8.06
CA LEU A 118 -1.22 -14.98 9.51
C LEU A 118 -2.56 -15.59 9.91
N VAL A 119 -2.55 -16.80 10.45
CA VAL A 119 -3.76 -17.47 10.92
C VAL A 119 -3.96 -17.21 12.40
N LEU A 120 -5.10 -16.61 12.75
CA LEU A 120 -5.51 -16.46 14.15
C LEU A 120 -6.48 -17.57 14.53
N LYS A 121 -6.39 -18.01 15.78
CA LYS A 121 -7.26 -19.04 16.36
C LYS A 121 -7.78 -18.63 17.71
N LEU A 122 -9.09 -18.75 17.90
CA LEU A 122 -9.72 -18.61 19.22
C LEU A 122 -9.38 -19.84 20.07
N LYS A 123 -8.89 -19.63 21.29
CA LYS A 123 -8.51 -20.72 22.19
C LYS A 123 -9.69 -21.31 22.94
N THR A 124 -9.79 -22.65 22.99
CA THR A 124 -10.74 -23.38 23.84
C THR A 124 -10.09 -23.88 25.13
N GLY A 125 -10.84 -23.93 26.23
CA GLY A 125 -10.57 -24.84 27.35
C GLY A 125 -9.66 -24.38 28.50
N ALA A 126 -9.21 -23.13 28.55
CA ALA A 126 -8.61 -22.55 29.75
C ALA A 126 -9.10 -21.10 29.94
N SER A 127 -10.04 -20.91 30.87
CA SER A 127 -10.74 -19.64 31.18
C SER A 127 -11.47 -18.91 30.03
N ALA A 128 -11.62 -19.54 28.86
CA ALA A 128 -12.41 -19.04 27.74
C ALA A 128 -13.14 -20.18 26.98
N VAL A 129 -14.47 -19.99 26.85
CA VAL A 129 -15.46 -20.60 25.93
C VAL A 129 -15.63 -22.14 25.93
N ASP A 130 -16.75 -22.61 26.48
CA ASP A 130 -17.26 -23.98 26.26
C ASP A 130 -18.03 -24.12 24.93
N ASN A 131 -18.43 -23.00 24.30
CA ASN A 131 -19.29 -22.98 23.12
C ASN A 131 -18.70 -22.10 21.99
N MET A 132 -17.78 -22.65 21.20
CA MET A 132 -17.26 -21.99 20.00
C MET A 132 -17.87 -22.60 18.74
N SER A 133 -17.98 -21.81 17.67
CA SER A 133 -18.40 -22.36 16.39
C SER A 133 -17.34 -23.34 15.86
N PRO A 134 -17.67 -24.58 15.50
CA PRO A 134 -16.70 -25.48 14.85
C PRO A 134 -16.25 -24.94 13.49
N THR A 135 -17.00 -24.01 12.90
CA THR A 135 -16.71 -23.33 11.63
C THR A 135 -16.69 -21.81 11.91
N GLY A 136 -15.53 -21.25 12.25
CA GLY A 136 -15.41 -19.82 12.57
C GLY A 136 -14.50 -19.48 13.76
N THR A 137 -13.76 -20.45 14.28
CA THR A 137 -12.72 -20.24 15.30
C THR A 137 -11.38 -19.84 14.74
N THR A 138 -11.24 -19.79 13.41
CA THR A 138 -10.03 -19.35 12.72
C THR A 138 -10.35 -18.29 11.69
N ILE A 139 -9.38 -17.41 11.45
CA ILE A 139 -9.39 -16.40 10.39
C ILE A 139 -7.99 -16.31 9.79
N THR A 140 -7.90 -16.18 8.47
CA THR A 140 -6.64 -15.89 7.78
C THR A 140 -6.51 -14.39 7.54
N VAL A 141 -5.47 -13.77 8.07
CA VAL A 141 -5.13 -12.37 7.82
C VAL A 141 -4.00 -12.32 6.79
N ASN A 142 -4.28 -11.78 5.61
CA ASN A 142 -3.26 -11.55 4.59
C ASN A 142 -2.51 -10.26 4.94
N VAL A 143 -1.22 -10.37 5.25
CA VAL A 143 -0.38 -9.27 5.69
C VAL A 143 0.49 -8.83 4.52
N TYR A 144 0.36 -7.58 4.08
CA TYR A 144 1.10 -7.00 2.96
C TYR A 144 1.98 -5.84 3.43
N LYS A 145 3.21 -5.76 2.93
CA LYS A 145 3.99 -4.52 3.05
C LYS A 145 3.44 -3.47 2.09
N LEU A 146 3.07 -2.31 2.62
CA LEU A 146 2.60 -1.18 1.84
C LEU A 146 3.69 -0.11 1.76
N CYS A 147 4.37 -0.05 0.61
CA CYS A 147 5.32 1.00 0.28
C CYS A 147 4.56 2.17 -0.36
N GLU A 148 4.22 3.20 0.42
CA GLU A 148 3.64 4.43 -0.13
C GLU A 148 4.73 5.23 -0.86
N SER A 149 4.45 5.64 -2.10
CA SER A 149 5.32 6.55 -2.85
C SER A 149 4.57 7.82 -3.25
N ASN A 150 5.23 8.97 -3.09
CA ASN A 150 4.71 10.27 -3.53
C ASN A 150 5.87 11.16 -3.98
N LEU A 151 6.42 10.85 -5.16
CA LEU A 151 7.59 11.54 -5.71
C LEU A 151 7.26 12.58 -6.78
N ALA A 152 5.99 12.80 -7.12
CA ALA A 152 5.62 13.76 -8.15
C ALA A 152 5.94 15.21 -7.70
N GLY A 153 6.40 16.04 -8.64
CA GLY A 153 6.73 17.44 -8.38
C GLY A 153 7.93 17.93 -9.19
N GLU A 154 8.31 19.19 -8.96
CA GLU A 154 9.50 19.78 -9.58
C GLU A 154 10.76 19.53 -8.76
N TYR A 155 11.87 19.29 -9.45
CA TYR A 155 13.18 19.03 -8.86
C TYR A 155 14.26 19.90 -9.48
N VAL A 156 15.26 20.24 -8.68
CA VAL A 156 16.58 20.64 -9.16
C VAL A 156 17.42 19.38 -9.28
N MET A 157 17.77 18.99 -10.49
CA MET A 157 18.62 17.84 -10.74
C MET A 157 20.07 18.30 -10.88
N THR A 158 20.95 17.77 -10.01
CA THR A 158 22.40 17.94 -10.07
C THR A 158 23.03 16.64 -10.53
N THR A 159 23.65 16.63 -11.70
CA THR A 159 24.30 15.45 -12.28
C THR A 159 25.80 15.61 -12.24
N VAL A 160 26.47 14.67 -11.57
CA VAL A 160 27.92 14.51 -11.64
C VAL A 160 28.22 13.45 -12.69
N PHE A 161 28.86 13.84 -13.78
CA PHE A 161 29.28 12.89 -14.78
C PHE A 161 30.54 12.15 -14.34
N GLY A 162 30.60 10.84 -14.58
CA GLY A 162 31.82 10.04 -14.39
C GLY A 162 32.72 10.08 -15.62
N TYR A 163 32.12 9.97 -16.81
CA TYR A 163 32.78 10.14 -18.11
C TYR A 163 31.80 10.79 -19.08
N HIS A 164 32.31 11.74 -19.87
CA HIS A 164 31.69 12.27 -21.08
C HIS A 164 32.79 12.85 -21.97
N ASP A 165 32.50 13.06 -23.24
CA ASP A 165 33.46 13.63 -24.21
C ASP A 165 33.11 15.07 -24.64
N PHE A 166 32.08 15.68 -24.04
CA PHE A 166 31.74 17.09 -24.25
C PHE A 166 32.88 18.04 -23.85
N LEU A 167 33.11 19.07 -24.66
CA LEU A 167 34.05 20.16 -24.36
C LEU A 167 33.35 21.53 -24.48
N PRO A 168 33.51 22.44 -23.50
CA PRO A 168 34.34 22.30 -22.29
C PRO A 168 33.79 21.27 -21.29
N ASP A 169 34.69 20.76 -20.45
CA ASP A 169 34.31 19.88 -19.33
C ASP A 169 33.31 20.60 -18.41
N PHE A 170 32.20 19.94 -18.10
CA PHE A 170 31.07 20.54 -17.38
C PHE A 170 30.62 19.59 -16.28
N ASN A 171 31.04 19.87 -15.06
CA ASN A 171 30.73 19.02 -13.91
C ASN A 171 30.67 19.86 -12.61
N PRO A 172 29.55 19.84 -11.86
CA PRO A 172 28.29 19.17 -12.18
C PRO A 172 27.45 19.92 -13.22
N SER A 173 26.52 19.20 -13.84
CA SER A 173 25.39 19.79 -14.55
C SER A 173 24.21 20.02 -13.62
N ILE A 174 23.51 21.14 -13.79
CA ILE A 174 22.34 21.50 -12.98
C ILE A 174 21.21 21.93 -13.92
N ILE A 175 20.10 21.17 -13.91
CA ILE A 175 18.90 21.50 -14.68
C ILE A 175 17.64 21.36 -13.82
N SER A 176 16.52 21.90 -14.32
CA SER A 176 15.20 21.65 -13.73
C SER A 176 14.52 20.50 -14.46
N VAL A 177 13.87 19.62 -13.69
CA VAL A 177 13.06 18.51 -14.21
C VAL A 177 11.78 18.40 -13.39
N GLU A 178 10.78 17.75 -13.94
CA GLU A 178 9.53 17.46 -13.25
C GLU A 178 9.29 15.94 -13.27
N LEU A 179 8.89 15.37 -12.12
CA LEU A 179 8.38 14.02 -12.05
C LEU A 179 6.85 14.07 -12.11
N VAL A 180 6.27 13.48 -13.15
CA VAL A 180 4.83 13.40 -13.34
C VAL A 180 4.35 11.99 -12.99
N ALA A 181 3.40 11.87 -12.07
CA ALA A 181 2.84 10.57 -11.71
C ALA A 181 2.12 9.93 -12.92
N LEU A 182 2.44 8.66 -13.20
CA LEU A 182 1.78 7.87 -14.24
C LEU A 182 0.72 6.96 -13.63
N THR A 183 1.14 6.06 -12.76
CA THR A 183 0.27 5.18 -11.95
C THR A 183 0.71 5.20 -10.49
N GLU A 184 0.15 4.32 -9.66
CA GLU A 184 0.69 4.09 -8.32
C GLU A 184 2.17 3.71 -8.40
N ASN A 185 2.99 4.40 -7.61
CA ASN A 185 4.43 4.20 -7.47
C ASN A 185 5.27 4.37 -8.75
N THR A 186 4.73 4.90 -9.85
CA THR A 186 5.46 5.14 -11.10
C THR A 186 5.37 6.59 -11.57
N TYR A 187 6.47 7.10 -12.13
CA TYR A 187 6.64 8.51 -12.50
C TYR A 187 7.41 8.64 -13.81
N GLU A 188 6.99 9.56 -14.67
CA GLU A 188 7.76 9.99 -15.83
C GLU A 188 8.67 11.15 -15.45
N ILE A 189 9.95 11.09 -15.85
CA ILE A 189 10.86 12.23 -15.75
C ILE A 189 10.68 13.11 -16.99
N VAL A 190 9.99 14.23 -16.82
CA VAL A 190 9.84 15.27 -17.83
C VAL A 190 11.06 16.18 -17.80
N GLY A 191 11.83 16.14 -18.89
CA GLY A 191 13.13 16.78 -19.01
C GLY A 191 14.16 15.82 -19.60
N ASP A 192 15.45 16.07 -19.34
CA ASP A 192 16.51 15.14 -19.70
C ASP A 192 17.05 14.42 -18.45
N PHE A 193 16.71 13.15 -18.26
CA PHE A 193 17.09 12.38 -17.05
C PHE A 193 18.61 12.22 -16.89
N THR A 194 19.36 12.48 -17.95
CA THR A 194 20.83 12.36 -18.01
C THR A 194 21.57 13.59 -17.53
N GLY A 195 20.90 14.58 -16.93
CA GLY A 195 21.57 15.82 -16.52
C GLY A 195 21.66 16.87 -17.61
N GLY A 196 20.86 16.76 -18.68
CA GLY A 196 20.97 17.64 -19.84
C GLY A 196 22.10 17.27 -20.80
N LEU A 197 22.75 16.11 -20.64
CA LEU A 197 23.85 15.71 -21.50
C LEU A 197 23.42 15.65 -22.97
N TRP A 198 22.30 15.00 -23.27
CA TRP A 198 21.79 14.91 -24.65
C TRP A 198 20.85 16.04 -25.02
N GLY A 199 20.07 16.57 -24.08
CA GLY A 199 19.07 17.61 -24.31
C GLY A 199 19.65 19.01 -24.44
N ASP A 200 20.79 19.28 -23.79
CA ASP A 200 21.40 20.61 -23.72
C ASP A 200 22.83 20.62 -24.23
N LEU A 201 23.75 19.89 -23.57
CA LEU A 201 25.19 19.97 -23.85
C LEU A 201 25.52 19.46 -25.26
N TYR A 202 25.05 18.27 -25.62
CA TYR A 202 25.25 17.70 -26.94
C TYR A 202 24.30 18.21 -28.01
N ALA A 203 23.17 18.82 -27.63
CA ALA A 203 22.10 19.13 -28.57
C ALA A 203 22.56 20.01 -29.74
N SER A 204 23.31 21.08 -29.45
CA SER A 204 23.78 22.01 -30.48
C SER A 204 24.90 21.44 -31.36
N ALA A 205 25.78 20.60 -30.81
CA ALA A 205 26.96 20.09 -31.48
C ALA A 205 26.67 18.82 -32.29
N TYR A 206 25.79 17.96 -31.78
CA TYR A 206 25.54 16.62 -32.30
C TYR A 206 24.09 16.40 -32.75
N GLY A 207 23.22 17.42 -32.62
CA GLY A 207 21.81 17.32 -33.01
C GLY A 207 20.98 16.44 -32.09
N THR A 208 21.42 16.27 -30.84
CA THR A 208 20.75 15.42 -29.86
C THR A 208 19.55 16.09 -29.22
N SER A 209 18.71 15.28 -28.57
CA SER A 209 17.50 15.71 -27.85
C SER A 209 17.50 15.13 -26.45
N ALA A 210 16.62 15.63 -25.57
CA ALA A 210 16.47 15.09 -24.21
C ALA A 210 16.12 13.59 -24.21
N ARG A 211 16.45 12.92 -23.10
CA ARG A 211 16.01 11.54 -22.81
C ARG A 211 15.06 11.55 -21.63
N SER A 212 13.97 10.83 -21.77
CA SER A 212 12.99 10.62 -20.70
C SER A 212 12.90 9.13 -20.41
N VAL A 213 12.61 8.82 -19.15
CA VAL A 213 12.44 7.45 -18.65
C VAL A 213 11.29 7.44 -17.66
N SER A 214 10.64 6.29 -17.53
CA SER A 214 9.70 6.03 -16.44
C SER A 214 10.44 5.37 -15.29
N ILE A 215 10.31 5.93 -14.09
CA ILE A 215 10.85 5.38 -12.86
C ILE A 215 9.74 4.75 -12.01
N SER A 216 10.10 3.75 -11.21
CA SER A 216 9.25 3.13 -10.21
C SER A 216 9.94 3.18 -8.86
N ASP A 217 9.19 3.51 -7.81
CA ASP A 217 9.65 3.51 -6.42
C ASP A 217 8.95 2.41 -5.62
N ILE A 218 9.70 1.41 -5.20
CA ILE A 218 9.21 0.37 -4.32
C ILE A 218 10.06 0.38 -3.06
N CYS A 219 9.47 0.85 -1.96
CA CYS A 219 10.13 0.92 -0.65
C CYS A 219 11.47 1.70 -0.70
N ASN A 220 11.45 2.85 -1.38
CA ASN A 220 12.59 3.74 -1.61
C ASN A 220 13.65 3.18 -2.57
N ASN A 221 13.42 2.02 -3.18
CA ASN A 221 14.29 1.48 -4.23
C ASN A 221 13.79 1.96 -5.60
N ILE A 222 14.64 2.69 -6.33
CA ILE A 222 14.28 3.28 -7.61
C ILE A 222 14.74 2.36 -8.73
N SER A 223 13.79 1.95 -9.57
CA SER A 223 14.03 1.24 -10.81
C SER A 223 13.47 2.03 -11.99
N TRP A 224 13.87 1.72 -13.21
CA TRP A 224 13.37 2.38 -14.42
C TRP A 224 13.42 1.46 -15.64
N ASP A 225 12.68 1.83 -16.69
CA ASP A 225 12.38 1.01 -17.86
C ASP A 225 13.61 0.62 -18.71
N GLN A 226 14.70 1.38 -18.65
CA GLN A 226 15.91 1.24 -19.48
C GLN A 226 15.61 1.25 -20.99
N GLU A 227 14.56 1.96 -21.40
CA GLU A 227 14.16 2.07 -22.82
C GLU A 227 14.89 3.23 -23.53
N ALA A 228 15.50 4.13 -22.77
CA ALA A 228 16.29 5.22 -23.33
C ALA A 228 17.57 4.71 -24.02
N SER A 229 17.88 5.30 -25.17
CA SER A 229 19.09 5.04 -25.95
C SER A 229 19.72 6.35 -26.41
N ASP A 230 21.02 6.37 -26.67
CA ASP A 230 21.62 7.45 -27.46
C ASP A 230 21.13 7.38 -28.92
N GLN A 231 21.34 8.46 -29.67
CA GLN A 231 20.94 8.53 -31.08
C GLN A 231 21.91 7.81 -32.03
N PHE A 232 22.97 7.23 -31.49
CA PHE A 232 24.08 6.59 -32.21
C PHE A 232 24.11 5.06 -32.00
N GLY A 233 23.12 4.48 -31.30
CA GLY A 233 22.91 3.05 -31.12
C GLY A 233 23.34 2.47 -29.76
N GLY A 234 23.77 3.30 -28.80
CA GLY A 234 24.03 2.91 -27.42
C GLY A 234 22.76 2.90 -26.57
N ASN A 235 22.61 1.93 -25.68
CA ASN A 235 21.51 1.92 -24.70
C ASN A 235 21.93 2.71 -23.46
N ILE A 236 20.99 3.36 -22.79
CA ILE A 236 21.22 3.93 -21.46
C ILE A 236 20.64 2.93 -20.45
N VAL A 237 21.50 2.46 -19.55
CA VAL A 237 21.23 1.40 -18.58
C VAL A 237 21.60 1.87 -17.17
N TYR A 238 21.33 1.06 -16.15
CA TYR A 238 21.80 1.33 -14.79
C TYR A 238 23.31 1.59 -14.74
N GLY A 239 23.70 2.60 -13.95
CA GLY A 239 25.09 2.88 -13.66
C GLY A 239 25.67 2.00 -12.55
N ASP A 240 26.90 2.29 -12.15
CA ASP A 240 27.65 1.50 -11.17
C ASP A 240 27.23 1.72 -9.71
N SER A 241 26.33 2.69 -9.47
CA SER A 241 25.80 2.98 -8.13
C SER A 241 24.29 2.74 -8.05
N ALA A 242 23.80 2.51 -6.82
CA ALA A 242 22.39 2.24 -6.60
C ALA A 242 21.52 3.49 -6.88
N SER A 243 20.34 3.27 -7.46
CA SER A 243 19.30 4.27 -7.59
C SER A 243 18.29 4.11 -6.45
N TYR A 244 18.01 5.16 -5.70
CA TYR A 244 17.15 5.09 -4.51
C TYR A 244 16.56 6.46 -4.17
N TYR A 245 15.49 6.45 -3.38
CA TYR A 245 14.94 7.63 -2.73
C TYR A 245 15.46 7.69 -1.28
N ASP A 246 15.91 8.85 -0.84
CA ASP A 246 16.33 9.09 0.53
C ASP A 246 15.22 9.81 1.31
N PRO A 247 14.45 9.11 2.16
CA PRO A 247 13.35 9.72 2.90
C PRO A 247 13.82 10.76 3.93
N ALA A 248 15.10 10.78 4.30
CA ALA A 248 15.62 11.78 5.24
C ALA A 248 15.85 13.15 4.59
N THR A 249 16.18 13.16 3.29
CA THR A 249 16.46 14.39 2.54
C THR A 249 15.40 14.73 1.50
N GLY A 250 14.56 13.77 1.12
CA GLY A 250 13.64 13.88 -0.01
C GLY A 250 14.32 13.73 -1.36
N ASN A 251 15.62 13.45 -1.40
CA ASN A 251 16.36 13.34 -2.66
C ASN A 251 16.09 12.01 -3.35
N ILE A 252 16.04 12.04 -4.69
CA ILE A 252 16.09 10.84 -5.52
C ILE A 252 17.48 10.77 -6.14
N ILE A 253 18.09 9.59 -6.15
CA ILE A 253 19.39 9.31 -6.75
C ILE A 253 19.16 8.35 -7.90
N ILE A 254 19.64 8.70 -9.09
CA ILE A 254 19.62 7.83 -10.27
C ILE A 254 21.03 7.74 -10.85
N SER A 255 21.54 6.53 -10.99
CA SER A 255 22.80 6.25 -11.68
C SER A 255 22.56 5.62 -13.03
N TRP A 256 23.25 6.11 -14.05
CA TRP A 256 23.11 5.64 -15.42
C TRP A 256 24.44 5.54 -16.15
N THR A 257 24.47 4.65 -17.14
CA THR A 257 25.59 4.45 -18.08
C THR A 257 25.03 4.35 -19.48
N CYS A 258 25.60 5.07 -20.45
CA CYS A 258 25.35 4.86 -21.86
C CYS A 258 26.40 3.90 -22.44
N THR A 259 25.94 2.86 -23.12
CA THR A 259 26.82 1.82 -23.68
C THR A 259 27.46 2.21 -25.01
N GLY A 260 27.07 3.35 -25.60
CA GLY A 260 27.56 3.80 -26.90
C GLY A 260 29.02 4.21 -26.83
N TYR A 261 29.31 5.23 -26.01
CA TYR A 261 30.68 5.75 -25.82
C TYR A 261 31.15 5.68 -24.36
N GLY A 262 30.36 5.09 -23.47
CA GLY A 262 30.71 4.85 -22.07
C GLY A 262 30.42 6.03 -21.15
N GLU A 263 29.55 6.95 -21.56
CA GLU A 263 29.13 8.09 -20.74
C GLU A 263 28.44 7.60 -19.48
N THR A 264 28.73 8.24 -18.35
CA THR A 264 28.17 7.85 -17.05
C THR A 264 27.78 9.07 -16.26
N GLY A 265 26.74 8.93 -15.44
CA GLY A 265 26.32 10.00 -14.55
C GLY A 265 25.59 9.48 -13.31
N VAL A 266 25.70 10.28 -12.26
CA VAL A 266 24.87 10.16 -11.05
C VAL A 266 24.09 11.45 -10.91
N SER A 267 22.78 11.35 -11.08
CA SER A 267 21.83 12.45 -10.98
C SER A 267 21.19 12.44 -9.59
N THR A 268 21.32 13.54 -8.85
CA THR A 268 20.60 13.79 -7.60
C THR A 268 19.47 14.77 -7.87
N TYR A 269 18.23 14.37 -7.62
CA TYR A 269 17.03 15.17 -7.78
C TYR A 269 16.65 15.69 -6.40
N THR A 270 16.82 17.00 -6.19
CA THR A 270 16.43 17.66 -4.94
C THR A 270 15.08 18.37 -5.14
N PRO A 271 14.06 18.06 -4.32
CA PRO A 271 12.74 18.68 -4.45
C PRO A 271 12.81 20.21 -4.41
N LYS A 272 12.03 20.88 -5.27
CA LYS A 272 11.79 22.31 -5.14
C LYS A 272 10.67 22.55 -4.13
N ASN A 273 10.92 23.42 -3.16
CA ASN A 273 9.90 23.89 -2.21
C ASN A 273 8.94 24.89 -2.87
#